data_AF-A0A8R1W4D4-F1
#
_entry.id   AF-A0A8R1W4D4-F1
#
_cell.length_a   1.000
_cell.length_b   1.000
_cell.length_c   1.000
_cell.angle_alpha   90.00
_cell.angle_beta   90.00
_cell.angle_gamma   90.00
#
_symmetry.space_group_name_H-M   'P 1'
#
loop_
_entity.id
_entity.type
_entity.pdbx_description
1 polymer ?
#
loop_
_entity_poly.entity_id
_entity_poly.type
_entity_poly.pdbx_seq_one_letter_code
_entity_poly.pdbx_strand_id
1 'polypeptide(L)'
;MVLEGSGTTNDGNTARKYFQEPSKSAQITGVDENLITRFSCILATISCGHKINHQKFDDYAKETARLFVHLYPWFYLPASIHKVLIHGGDIIRAALLPIGQLSKKLLKHVTKNIKD
;
A
#
# COMPACT_ATOMS: atom_id res chain seq x y z
N MET A 1 4.81 -10.93 15.20
CA MET A 1 4.65 -10.97 16.67
C MET A 1 3.41 -10.18 17.02
N VAL A 2 2.81 -10.46 18.16
CA VAL A 2 1.54 -9.87 18.60
C VAL A 2 1.82 -9.24 19.97
N LEU A 3 1.39 -8.00 20.18
CA LEU A 3 1.36 -7.38 21.51
C LEU A 3 -0.04 -7.64 22.07
N GLU A 4 -0.13 -7.95 23.37
CA GLU A 4 -1.40 -8.10 24.09
C GLU A 4 -2.36 -6.93 23.75
N GLY A 5 -3.54 -7.25 23.22
CA GLY A 5 -4.55 -6.26 22.80
C GLY A 5 -4.42 -5.70 21.37
N SER A 6 -3.42 -6.11 20.58
CA SER A 6 -3.29 -5.76 19.16
C SER A 6 -3.42 -7.01 18.28
N GLY A 7 -4.05 -6.92 17.11
CA GLY A 7 -4.12 -8.04 16.16
C GLY A 7 -2.78 -8.35 15.48
N THR A 8 -1.93 -7.34 15.26
CA THR A 8 -0.60 -7.48 14.63
C THR A 8 0.37 -6.41 15.16
N THR A 9 1.68 -6.66 15.07
CA THR A 9 2.73 -5.65 15.32
C THR A 9 3.53 -5.31 14.06
N ASN A 10 3.02 -5.64 12.88
CA ASN A 10 3.68 -5.29 11.63
C ASN A 10 3.68 -3.77 11.47
N ASP A 11 4.87 -3.21 11.23
CA ASP A 11 5.05 -1.78 11.04
C ASP A 11 5.47 -1.47 9.59
N GLY A 12 5.74 -0.20 9.31
CA GLY A 12 6.20 0.22 7.99
C GLY A 12 7.54 -0.39 7.56
N ASN A 13 8.39 -0.83 8.50
CA ASN A 13 9.64 -1.52 8.19
C ASN A 13 9.38 -2.97 7.80
N THR A 14 8.49 -3.67 8.52
CA THR A 14 8.04 -5.02 8.13
C THR A 14 7.43 -5.00 6.73
N ALA A 15 6.51 -4.05 6.46
CA ALA A 15 5.87 -3.93 5.16
C ALA A 15 6.88 -3.64 4.04
N ARG A 16 7.84 -2.72 4.26
CA ARG A 16 8.89 -2.44 3.27
C ARG A 16 9.69 -3.69 2.89
N LYS A 17 10.12 -4.48 3.87
CA LYS A 17 10.87 -5.72 3.62
C LYS A 17 10.04 -6.73 2.82
N TYR A 18 8.75 -6.88 3.15
CA TYR A 18 7.86 -7.78 2.43
C TYR A 18 7.76 -7.43 0.93
N PHE A 19 7.70 -6.14 0.59
CA PHE A 19 7.55 -5.68 -0.79
C PHE A 19 8.89 -5.45 -1.53
N GLN A 20 10.04 -5.61 -0.86
CA GLN A 20 11.38 -5.44 -1.46
C GLN A 20 11.83 -6.65 -2.28
N GLU A 21 11.41 -7.86 -1.89
CA GLU A 21 11.73 -9.11 -2.61
C GLU A 21 10.44 -9.87 -2.95
N PRO A 22 9.67 -9.43 -3.97
CA PRO A 22 8.39 -10.04 -4.31
C PRO A 22 8.46 -11.55 -4.56
N SER A 23 9.49 -12.04 -5.28
CA SER A 23 9.66 -13.46 -5.56
C SER A 23 9.84 -14.29 -4.29
N LYS A 24 10.61 -13.80 -3.32
CA LYS A 24 10.82 -14.46 -2.03
C LYS A 24 9.56 -14.43 -1.16
N SER A 25 8.87 -13.30 -1.13
CA SER A 25 7.58 -13.17 -0.45
C SER A 25 6.53 -14.11 -1.05
N ALA A 26 6.46 -14.22 -2.38
CA ALA A 26 5.58 -15.14 -3.09
C ALA A 26 5.90 -16.59 -2.73
N GLN A 27 7.18 -16.98 -2.80
CA GLN A 27 7.63 -18.31 -2.43
C GLN A 27 7.27 -18.69 -0.99
N ILE A 28 7.44 -17.76 -0.03
CA ILE A 28 7.16 -18.02 1.39
C ILE A 28 5.66 -18.05 1.69
N THR A 29 4.87 -17.16 1.09
CA THR A 29 3.46 -16.98 1.44
C THR A 29 2.47 -17.72 0.54
N GLY A 30 2.92 -18.19 -0.62
CA GLY A 30 2.06 -18.76 -1.66
C GLY A 30 1.19 -17.72 -2.39
N VAL A 31 1.42 -16.43 -2.15
CA VAL A 31 0.73 -15.35 -2.87
C VAL A 31 1.39 -15.14 -4.23
N ASP A 32 0.59 -14.83 -5.24
CA ASP A 32 1.06 -14.56 -6.60
C ASP A 32 2.07 -13.40 -6.63
N GLU A 33 3.23 -13.64 -7.25
CA GLU A 33 4.33 -12.68 -7.31
C GLU A 33 3.96 -11.41 -8.06
N ASN A 34 3.18 -11.55 -9.15
CA ASN A 34 2.72 -10.40 -9.92
C ASN A 34 1.81 -9.53 -9.05
N LEU A 35 0.87 -10.11 -8.32
CA LEU A 35 0.01 -9.38 -7.39
C LEU A 35 0.81 -8.64 -6.31
N ILE A 36 1.81 -9.28 -5.69
CA ILE A 36 2.71 -8.63 -4.71
C ILE A 36 3.44 -7.43 -5.36
N THR A 37 3.96 -7.63 -6.56
CA THR A 37 4.69 -6.60 -7.31
C THR A 37 3.79 -5.40 -7.64
N ARG A 38 2.55 -5.65 -8.07
CA ARG A 38 1.57 -4.60 -8.36
C ARG A 38 1.21 -3.80 -7.10
N PHE A 39 1.00 -4.47 -5.96
CA PHE A 39 0.79 -3.78 -4.69
C PHE A 39 2.01 -2.95 -4.25
N SER A 40 3.23 -3.47 -4.45
CA SER A 40 4.47 -2.73 -4.19
C SER A 40 4.53 -1.44 -5.01
N CYS A 41 4.24 -1.52 -6.31
CA CYS A 41 4.20 -0.38 -7.22
C CYS A 41 3.16 0.67 -6.80
N ILE A 42 1.94 0.24 -6.44
CA ILE A 42 0.86 1.12 -5.99
C ILE A 42 1.26 1.87 -4.72
N LEU A 43 1.77 1.15 -3.72
CA LEU A 43 2.19 1.74 -2.44
C LEU A 43 3.38 2.70 -2.60
N ALA A 44 4.35 2.34 -3.44
CA ALA A 44 5.47 3.20 -3.79
C ALA A 44 4.99 4.48 -4.49
N THR A 45 4.06 4.37 -5.43
CA THR A 45 3.50 5.49 -6.17
C THR A 45 2.78 6.47 -5.25
N ILE A 46 1.92 6.00 -4.36
CA ILE A 46 1.24 6.87 -3.37
C ILE A 46 2.24 7.56 -2.45
N SER A 47 3.35 6.89 -2.14
CA SER A 47 4.37 7.37 -1.19
C SER A 47 5.48 8.20 -1.84
N CYS A 48 5.50 8.37 -3.16
CA CYS A 48 6.65 8.96 -3.87
C CYS A 48 6.84 10.45 -3.60
N GLY A 49 5.81 11.14 -3.13
CA GLY A 49 5.86 12.59 -2.85
C GLY A 49 5.87 13.47 -4.11
N HIS A 50 5.65 12.88 -5.29
CA HIS A 50 5.52 13.59 -6.57
C HIS A 50 4.08 13.62 -7.07
N LYS A 51 3.78 14.48 -8.04
CA LYS A 51 2.48 14.52 -8.70
C LYS A 51 2.25 13.21 -9.46
N ILE A 52 1.13 12.54 -9.17
CA ILE A 52 0.76 11.27 -9.79
C ILE A 52 -0.26 11.55 -10.89
N ASN A 53 -0.13 10.89 -12.05
CA ASN A 53 -1.19 10.87 -13.05
C ASN A 53 -2.34 9.99 -12.56
N HIS A 54 -3.43 10.61 -12.12
CA HIS A 54 -4.56 9.90 -11.52
C HIS A 54 -5.19 8.87 -12.46
N GLN A 55 -5.29 9.15 -13.76
CA GLN A 55 -5.90 8.21 -14.72
C GLN A 55 -5.05 6.95 -14.87
N LYS A 56 -3.73 7.11 -15.08
CA LYS A 56 -2.81 5.97 -15.17
C LYS A 56 -2.77 5.14 -13.88
N PHE A 57 -2.81 5.82 -12.73
CA PHE A 57 -2.90 5.14 -11.44
C PHE A 57 -4.19 4.35 -11.32
N ASP A 58 -5.33 4.95 -11.65
CA ASP A 58 -6.66 4.35 -11.55
C ASP A 58 -6.79 3.12 -12.46
N ASP A 59 -6.30 3.20 -13.70
CA ASP A 59 -6.28 2.07 -14.63
C ASP A 59 -5.47 0.89 -14.07
N TYR A 60 -4.25 1.18 -13.58
CA TYR A 60 -3.36 0.18 -12.99
C TYR A 60 -3.93 -0.44 -11.72
N ALA A 61 -4.59 0.37 -10.88
CA ALA A 61 -5.22 -0.04 -9.63
C ALA A 61 -6.44 -0.93 -9.87
N LYS A 62 -7.30 -0.57 -10.83
CA LYS A 62 -8.47 -1.36 -11.23
C LYS A 62 -8.07 -2.68 -11.88
N GLU A 63 -7.05 -2.69 -12.72
CA GLU A 63 -6.49 -3.93 -13.27
C GLU A 63 -5.96 -4.84 -12.14
N THR A 64 -5.28 -4.27 -11.14
CA THR A 64 -4.83 -5.01 -9.96
C THR A 64 -6.00 -5.59 -9.15
N ALA A 65 -7.09 -4.85 -9.02
CA ALA A 65 -8.30 -5.35 -8.35
C ALA A 65 -8.93 -6.53 -9.10
N ARG A 66 -8.99 -6.47 -10.44
CA ARG A 66 -9.48 -7.58 -11.27
C ARG A 66 -8.60 -8.81 -11.12
N LEU A 67 -7.27 -8.63 -11.14
CA LEU A 67 -6.31 -9.71 -10.90
C LEU A 67 -6.52 -10.35 -9.52
N PHE A 68 -6.67 -9.54 -8.47
CA PHE A 68 -6.91 -10.01 -7.12
C PHE A 68 -8.16 -10.91 -7.02
N VAL A 69 -9.30 -10.42 -7.53
CA VAL A 69 -10.57 -11.16 -7.48
C VAL A 69 -10.51 -12.43 -8.32
N HIS A 70 -9.77 -12.41 -9.44
CA HIS A 70 -9.56 -13.59 -10.26
C HIS A 70 -8.73 -14.67 -9.56
N LEU A 71 -7.64 -14.28 -8.90
CA LEU A 71 -6.73 -15.21 -8.21
C LEU A 71 -7.30 -15.72 -6.87
N TYR A 72 -8.03 -14.87 -6.15
CA TYR A 72 -8.52 -15.14 -4.80
C TYR A 72 -10.02 -14.84 -4.66
N PRO A 73 -10.91 -15.50 -5.43
CA PRO A 73 -12.35 -15.19 -5.45
C PRO A 73 -13.05 -15.43 -4.10
N TRP A 74 -12.44 -16.26 -3.24
CA TRP A 74 -12.93 -16.58 -1.90
C TRP A 74 -12.61 -15.49 -0.85
N PHE A 75 -11.73 -14.53 -1.17
CA PHE A 75 -11.30 -13.51 -0.23
C PHE A 75 -11.79 -12.13 -0.65
N TYR A 76 -12.67 -11.53 0.15
CA TYR A 76 -13.17 -10.18 -0.11
C TYR A 76 -12.04 -9.16 0.03
N LEU A 77 -12.01 -8.18 -0.89
CA LEU A 77 -11.10 -7.04 -0.82
C LEU A 77 -11.26 -6.32 0.54
N PRO A 78 -10.21 -6.28 1.38
CA PRO A 78 -10.28 -5.56 2.65
C PRO A 78 -10.60 -4.08 2.41
N ALA A 79 -11.34 -3.45 3.33
CA ALA A 79 -11.81 -2.07 3.14
C ALA A 79 -10.69 -1.06 2.85
N SER A 80 -9.49 -1.25 3.43
CA SER A 80 -8.31 -0.42 3.14
C SER A 80 -7.81 -0.61 1.71
N ILE A 81 -7.74 -1.85 1.24
CA ILE A 81 -7.33 -2.18 -0.13
C ILE A 81 -8.39 -1.70 -1.14
N HIS A 82 -9.67 -1.88 -0.84
CA HIS A 82 -10.76 -1.38 -1.68
C HIS A 82 -10.66 0.15 -1.87
N LYS A 83 -10.45 0.91 -0.79
CA LYS A 83 -10.26 2.36 -0.88
C LYS A 83 -9.08 2.74 -1.77
N VAL A 84 -7.96 2.02 -1.68
CA VAL A 84 -6.78 2.27 -2.51
C VAL A 84 -7.04 1.91 -3.98
N LEU A 85 -7.61 0.73 -4.24
CA LEU A 85 -7.73 0.21 -5.61
C LEU A 85 -8.90 0.80 -6.40
N ILE A 86 -10.01 1.12 -5.72
CA ILE A 86 -11.25 1.58 -6.36
C ILE A 86 -11.39 3.09 -6.28
N HIS A 87 -10.96 3.71 -5.16
CA HIS A 87 -11.09 5.15 -4.93
C HIS A 87 -9.74 5.90 -4.96
N GLY A 88 -8.61 5.20 -5.13
CA GLY A 88 -7.29 5.84 -5.05
C GLY A 88 -7.07 6.90 -6.13
N GLY A 89 -7.58 6.67 -7.35
CA GLY A 89 -7.53 7.66 -8.42
C GLY A 89 -8.28 8.95 -8.07
N ASP A 90 -9.48 8.83 -7.49
CA ASP A 90 -10.28 9.97 -7.04
C ASP A 90 -9.60 10.75 -5.92
N ILE A 91 -9.01 10.04 -4.95
CA ILE A 91 -8.26 10.66 -3.85
C ILE A 91 -7.05 11.42 -4.39
N ILE A 92 -6.29 10.84 -5.32
CA ILE A 92 -5.13 11.49 -5.94
C ILE A 92 -5.56 12.73 -6.73
N ARG A 93 -6.70 12.66 -7.42
CA ARG A 93 -7.26 13.79 -8.18
C ARG A 93 -7.70 14.94 -7.26
N ALA A 94 -8.32 14.62 -6.12
CA ALA A 94 -8.84 15.60 -5.18
C ALA A 94 -7.77 16.16 -4.22
N ALA A 95 -6.65 15.45 -4.05
CA ALA A 95 -5.58 15.88 -3.14
C ALA A 95 -4.86 17.13 -3.65
N LEU A 96 -4.80 18.17 -2.82
CA LEU A 96 -4.10 19.42 -3.12
C LEU A 96 -2.57 19.23 -3.22
N LEU A 97 -2.03 18.29 -2.44
CA LEU A 97 -0.60 17.95 -2.38
C LEU A 97 -0.41 16.43 -2.59
N PRO A 98 0.75 15.99 -3.12
CA PRO A 98 1.09 14.58 -3.19
C PRO A 98 0.89 13.86 -1.86
N ILE A 99 0.21 12.71 -1.86
CA ILE A 99 -0.16 11.97 -0.64
C ILE A 99 1.07 11.61 0.21
N GLY A 100 2.20 11.29 -0.43
CA GLY A 100 3.47 11.03 0.27
C GLY A 100 3.94 12.20 1.14
N GLN A 101 3.69 13.44 0.71
CA GLN A 101 4.01 14.66 1.48
C GLN A 101 3.04 14.92 2.64
N LEU A 102 1.86 14.27 2.64
CA LEU A 102 0.85 14.38 3.70
C LEU A 102 0.96 13.25 4.73
N SER A 103 1.91 12.32 4.58
CA SER A 103 1.93 11.06 5.35
C SER A 103 2.40 11.20 6.81
N LYS A 104 1.90 10.32 7.70
CA LYS A 104 2.28 10.18 9.13
C LYS A 104 3.80 10.13 9.40
N LYS A 105 4.64 9.84 8.40
CA LYS A 105 6.10 9.76 8.55
C LYS A 105 6.69 11.12 8.93
N LEU A 106 6.12 12.23 8.43
CA LEU A 106 6.48 13.58 8.83
C LEU A 106 6.09 13.86 10.29
N LEU A 107 4.86 13.51 10.69
CA LEU A 107 4.40 13.68 12.07
C LEU A 107 5.23 12.88 13.09
N LYS A 108 5.60 11.63 12.76
CA LYS A 108 6.46 10.82 13.63
C LYS A 108 7.87 11.40 13.78
N HIS A 109 8.45 11.98 12.73
CA HIS A 109 9.77 12.63 12.80
C HIS A 109 9.73 13.84 13.74
N VAL A 110 8.68 14.66 13.64
CA VAL A 110 8.47 15.81 14.55
C VAL A 110 8.35 15.36 16.01
N THR A 111 7.57 14.31 16.31
CA THR A 111 7.42 13.83 17.70
C THR A 111 8.64 13.13 18.27
N LYS A 112 9.55 12.60 17.43
CA LYS A 112 10.78 11.96 17.93
C LYS A 112 11.80 13.01 18.41
N ASN A 113 11.83 14.18 17.78
CA ASN A 113 12.71 15.30 18.13
C ASN A 113 12.27 16.08 19.39
N ILE A 114 11.17 15.68 20.05
CA ILE A 114 10.67 16.29 21.31
C ILE A 114 11.10 15.44 22.53
N LYS A 115 11.74 14.29 22.31
CA LYS A 115 12.19 13.37 23.37
C LYS A 115 13.71 13.35 23.58
N ASP A 116 14.43 14.21 22.88
CA ASP A 116 15.85 14.50 23.07
C ASP A 116 15.99 15.91 23.66
#